data_AF-A0A969V4Y4-F1
#
_entry.id   AF-A0A969V4Y4-F1
#
_cell.length_a   1.000
_cell.length_b   1.000
_cell.length_c   1.000
_cell.angle_alpha   90.00
_cell.angle_beta   90.00
_cell.angle_gamma   90.00
#
_symmetry.space_group_name_H-M   'P 1'
#
loop_
_entity.id
_entity.type
_entity.pdbx_description
1 polymer ?
#
loop_
_entity_poly.entity_id
_entity_poly.type
_entity_poly.pdbx_seq_one_letter_code
_entity_poly.pdbx_strand_id
1 'polypeptide(L)'
;PIGEALSDHDWRELSKDFLARMGFADHQYVLVQHTDRDHEHVHIIANRVGLDGAVVPDAWDYQRAEAVARQLETAYGLQPLRSSGATDRKALSHRQLAQEQQTGQPCVQRQLQSGIDAVLPGCHHFQELAEGLTARVFKPKSPMAIRISRSASATPRQG
;
A
#
# COMPACT_ATOMS: atom_id res chain seq x y z
N PRO A 1 -15.53 -1.19 -7.95
CA PRO A 1 -15.54 -2.61 -8.35
C PRO A 1 -15.84 -2.70 -9.85
N ILE A 2 -15.33 -3.72 -10.56
CA ILE A 2 -15.61 -3.84 -12.00
C ILE A 2 -17.07 -4.27 -12.18
N GLY A 3 -17.87 -3.46 -12.88
CA GLY A 3 -19.27 -3.77 -13.22
C GLY A 3 -20.34 -3.09 -12.35
N GLU A 4 -19.94 -2.26 -11.38
CA GLU A 4 -20.86 -1.44 -10.58
C GLU A 4 -20.93 -0.04 -11.19
N ALA A 5 -22.11 0.37 -11.67
CA ALA A 5 -22.32 1.67 -12.30
C ALA A 5 -23.44 2.40 -11.57
N LEU A 6 -23.12 3.57 -11.01
CA LEU A 6 -24.09 4.46 -10.40
C LEU A 6 -24.59 5.45 -11.45
N SER A 7 -25.85 5.85 -11.36
CA SER A 7 -26.32 6.97 -12.18
C SER A 7 -25.66 8.28 -11.71
N ASP A 8 -25.58 9.30 -12.58
CA ASP A 8 -25.09 10.62 -12.16
C ASP A 8 -25.91 11.20 -10.99
N HIS A 9 -27.18 10.81 -10.86
CA HIS A 9 -28.00 11.20 -9.72
C HIS A 9 -27.49 10.54 -8.43
N ASP A 10 -27.28 9.22 -8.45
CA ASP A 10 -26.79 8.48 -7.29
C ASP A 10 -25.38 8.94 -6.89
N TRP A 11 -24.51 9.23 -7.86
CA TRP A 11 -23.19 9.81 -7.59
C TRP A 11 -23.29 11.15 -6.86
N ARG A 12 -24.23 12.01 -7.25
CA ARG A 12 -24.45 13.31 -6.60
C ARG A 12 -24.98 13.14 -5.18
N GLU A 13 -25.97 12.28 -4.98
CA GLU A 13 -26.56 12.06 -3.65
C GLU A 13 -25.56 11.36 -2.71
N LEU A 14 -24.86 10.33 -3.18
CA LEU A 14 -23.81 9.66 -2.41
C LEU A 14 -22.70 10.65 -2.01
N SER A 15 -22.27 11.52 -2.93
CA SER A 15 -21.22 12.51 -2.64
C SER A 15 -21.68 13.56 -1.62
N LYS A 16 -22.94 14.01 -1.69
CA LYS A 16 -23.52 14.92 -0.71
C LYS A 16 -23.62 14.26 0.67
N ASP A 17 -24.09 13.02 0.73
CA ASP A 17 -24.16 12.25 1.97
C ASP A 17 -22.77 12.05 2.59
N PHE A 18 -21.77 11.75 1.76
CA PHE A 18 -20.38 11.67 2.20
C PHE A 18 -19.91 12.99 2.84
N LEU A 19 -20.11 14.11 2.14
CA LEU A 19 -19.75 15.44 2.63
C LEU A 19 -20.47 15.78 3.95
N ALA A 20 -21.78 15.55 4.03
CA ALA A 20 -22.57 15.81 5.22
C ALA A 20 -22.06 15.00 6.42
N ARG A 21 -21.83 13.70 6.25
CA ARG A 21 -21.30 12.82 7.32
C ARG A 21 -19.86 13.15 7.71
N MET A 22 -19.09 13.75 6.80
CA MET A 22 -17.74 14.25 7.05
C MET A 22 -17.71 15.65 7.69
N GLY A 23 -18.87 16.30 7.88
CA GLY A 23 -19.00 17.61 8.52
C GLY A 23 -18.97 18.80 7.54
N PHE A 24 -19.08 18.56 6.24
CA PHE A 24 -18.99 19.56 5.18
C PHE A 24 -20.35 20.03 4.63
N ALA A 25 -21.45 19.86 5.40
CA ALA A 25 -22.80 20.22 4.92
C ALA A 25 -22.90 21.71 4.52
N ASP A 26 -22.34 22.62 5.32
CA ASP A 26 -22.36 24.07 5.09
C ASP A 26 -21.03 24.61 4.51
N HIS A 27 -20.37 23.80 3.66
CA HIS A 27 -19.08 24.13 3.07
C HIS A 27 -19.14 24.18 1.55
N GLN A 28 -18.32 25.05 0.96
CA GLN A 28 -18.12 25.08 -0.49
C GLN A 28 -17.36 23.84 -0.94
N TYR A 29 -17.82 23.18 -2.00
CA TYR A 29 -17.11 22.03 -2.57
C TYR A 29 -17.27 21.95 -4.09
N VAL A 30 -16.36 21.20 -4.72
CA VAL A 30 -16.38 20.81 -6.12
C VAL A 30 -16.35 19.29 -6.20
N LEU A 31 -17.23 18.73 -7.04
CA LEU A 31 -17.29 17.31 -7.36
C LEU A 31 -16.90 17.12 -8.83
N VAL A 32 -15.93 16.24 -9.09
CA VAL A 32 -15.50 15.86 -10.45
C VAL A 32 -15.59 14.36 -10.60
N GLN A 33 -16.40 13.89 -11.54
CA GLN A 33 -16.51 12.47 -11.87
C GLN A 33 -15.57 12.12 -13.02
N HIS A 34 -14.85 11.01 -12.88
CA HIS A 34 -13.99 10.44 -13.89
C HIS A 34 -14.51 9.06 -14.29
N THR A 35 -14.68 8.85 -15.61
CA THR A 35 -15.14 7.60 -16.24
C THR A 35 -14.09 7.03 -17.21
N ASP A 36 -12.86 7.55 -17.15
CA ASP A 36 -11.74 7.29 -18.07
C ASP A 36 -10.88 6.07 -17.69
N ARG A 37 -11.24 5.34 -16.62
CA ARG A 37 -10.53 4.16 -16.11
C ARG A 37 -11.47 2.97 -15.97
N ASP A 38 -10.92 1.80 -15.66
CA ASP A 38 -11.66 0.56 -15.41
C ASP A 38 -12.71 0.65 -14.28
N HIS A 39 -12.69 1.72 -13.49
CA HIS A 39 -13.66 2.04 -12.46
C HIS A 39 -13.98 3.53 -12.45
N GLU A 40 -15.26 3.86 -12.31
CA GLU A 40 -15.70 5.21 -12.04
C GLU A 40 -15.22 5.67 -10.66
N HIS A 41 -14.80 6.92 -10.58
CA HIS A 41 -14.43 7.54 -9.31
C HIS A 41 -14.74 9.02 -9.33
N VAL A 42 -14.95 9.60 -8.15
CA VAL A 42 -15.15 11.04 -7.99
C VAL A 42 -14.03 11.66 -7.16
N HIS A 43 -13.61 12.86 -7.53
CA HIS A 43 -12.81 13.74 -6.70
C HIS A 43 -13.72 14.76 -6.02
N ILE A 44 -13.63 14.83 -4.69
CA ILE A 44 -14.30 15.83 -3.88
C ILE A 44 -13.23 16.79 -3.35
N ILE A 45 -13.39 18.07 -3.65
CA ILE A 45 -12.54 19.14 -3.14
C ILE A 45 -13.44 20.05 -2.31
N ALA A 46 -13.28 20.04 -0.99
CA ALA A 46 -14.08 20.84 -0.07
C ALA A 46 -13.21 21.88 0.64
N ASN A 47 -13.74 23.10 0.79
CA ASN A 47 -13.18 24.09 1.71
C ASN A 47 -13.40 23.58 3.13
N ARG A 48 -12.37 23.64 3.98
CA ARG A 48 -12.47 23.27 5.39
C ARG A 48 -13.06 24.36 6.27
N VAL A 49 -13.06 25.61 5.79
CA VAL A 49 -13.71 26.73 6.47
C VAL A 49 -15.14 26.84 5.94
N GLY A 50 -16.10 26.66 6.84
CA GLY A 50 -17.52 26.75 6.55
C GLY A 50 -17.95 28.18 6.27
N LEU A 51 -19.16 28.32 5.73
CA LEU A 51 -19.76 29.65 5.50
C LEU A 51 -19.98 30.43 6.82
N ASP A 52 -20.02 29.73 7.95
CA ASP A 52 -20.10 30.25 9.32
C ASP A 52 -18.72 30.55 9.94
N GLY A 53 -17.62 30.25 9.24
CA GLY A 53 -16.25 30.38 9.72
C GLY A 53 -15.76 29.22 10.60
N ALA A 54 -16.59 28.20 10.85
CA ALA A 54 -16.15 26.99 11.55
C ALA A 54 -15.18 26.19 10.68
N VAL A 55 -14.29 25.41 11.30
CA VAL A 55 -13.28 24.61 10.58
C VAL A 55 -13.48 23.12 10.84
N VAL A 56 -13.62 22.34 9.78
CA VAL A 56 -13.65 20.87 9.89
C VAL A 56 -12.27 20.36 10.32
N PRO A 57 -12.17 19.59 11.42
CA PRO A 57 -10.91 19.00 11.87
C PRO A 57 -10.36 17.96 10.89
N ASP A 58 -9.05 17.99 10.65
CA ASP A 58 -8.31 17.02 9.83
C ASP A 58 -7.76 15.83 10.63
N ALA A 59 -7.71 15.94 11.96
CA ALA A 59 -7.26 14.85 12.81
C ALA A 59 -8.11 13.59 12.58
N TRP A 60 -7.48 12.48 12.18
CA TRP A 60 -8.15 11.18 11.94
C TRP A 60 -9.25 11.21 10.86
N ASP A 61 -9.16 12.15 9.91
CA ASP A 61 -10.10 12.27 8.79
C ASP A 61 -10.13 11.02 7.91
N TYR A 62 -8.98 10.35 7.71
CA TYR A 62 -8.88 9.10 6.97
C TYR A 62 -9.74 7.99 7.59
N GLN A 63 -9.66 7.77 8.91
CA GLN A 63 -10.48 6.73 9.55
C GLN A 63 -11.97 7.07 9.52
N ARG A 64 -12.33 8.36 9.69
CA ARG A 64 -13.72 8.79 9.54
C ARG A 64 -14.21 8.59 8.12
N ALA A 65 -13.42 8.98 7.12
CA ALA A 65 -13.75 8.81 5.71
C ALA A 65 -13.94 7.33 5.36
N GLU A 66 -13.06 6.44 5.85
CA GLU A 66 -13.21 5.00 5.67
C GLU A 66 -14.50 4.49 6.33
N ALA A 67 -14.80 4.90 7.57
CA ALA A 67 -16.03 4.51 8.25
C ALA A 67 -17.30 4.99 7.53
N VAL A 68 -17.29 6.24 7.05
CA VAL A 68 -18.40 6.82 6.28
C VAL A 68 -18.56 6.09 4.95
N ALA A 69 -17.47 5.81 4.22
CA ALA A 69 -17.52 5.06 2.97
C ALA A 69 -18.16 3.68 3.17
N ARG A 70 -17.83 2.95 4.23
CA ARG A 70 -18.44 1.64 4.56
C ARG A 70 -19.93 1.73 4.84
N GLN A 71 -20.36 2.79 5.53
CA GLN A 71 -21.78 3.03 5.78
C GLN A 71 -22.52 3.34 4.47
N LEU A 72 -21.91 4.13 3.58
CA LEU A 72 -22.48 4.44 2.26
C LEU A 72 -22.52 3.24 1.34
N GLU A 73 -21.51 2.36 1.37
CA GLU A 73 -21.54 1.10 0.64
C GLU A 73 -22.80 0.30 1.00
N THR A 74 -23.13 0.21 2.29
CA THR A 74 -24.36 -0.47 2.74
C THR A 74 -25.63 0.30 2.34
N ALA A 75 -25.64 1.62 2.51
CA ALA A 75 -26.83 2.45 2.26
C ALA A 75 -27.23 2.49 0.77
N TYR A 76 -26.25 2.45 -0.13
CA TYR A 76 -26.45 2.50 -1.58
C TYR A 76 -26.39 1.11 -2.24
N GLY A 77 -26.31 0.04 -1.44
CA GLY A 77 -26.29 -1.34 -1.96
C GLY A 77 -25.05 -1.69 -2.77
N LEU A 78 -23.93 -1.02 -2.50
CA LEU A 78 -22.65 -1.23 -3.18
C LEU A 78 -21.88 -2.41 -2.57
N GLN A 79 -20.98 -2.98 -3.36
CA GLN A 79 -20.09 -4.04 -2.91
C GLN A 79 -19.21 -3.55 -1.76
N PRO A 80 -19.31 -4.17 -0.56
CA PRO A 80 -18.49 -3.79 0.57
C PRO A 80 -17.01 -4.06 0.28
N LEU A 81 -16.16 -3.05 0.47
CA LEU A 81 -14.72 -3.26 0.44
C LEU A 81 -14.23 -3.73 1.82
N ARG A 82 -13.21 -4.58 1.82
CA ARG A 82 -12.51 -4.94 3.08
C ARG A 82 -11.85 -3.68 3.64
N SER A 83 -11.98 -3.47 4.95
CA SER A 83 -11.29 -2.35 5.58
C SER A 83 -9.77 -2.51 5.48
N SER A 84 -9.07 -1.39 5.43
CA SER A 84 -7.62 -1.32 5.35
C SER A 84 -6.94 -2.01 6.54
N GLY A 85 -7.62 -2.12 7.69
CA GLY A 85 -7.18 -2.86 8.86
C GLY A 85 -7.55 -4.35 8.89
N ALA A 86 -8.44 -4.82 8.01
CA ALA A 86 -8.88 -6.23 7.95
C ALA A 86 -8.04 -7.08 6.99
N THR A 87 -6.99 -6.52 6.39
CA THR A 87 -6.05 -7.26 5.54
C THR A 87 -4.80 -7.62 6.31
N ASP A 88 -4.50 -8.92 6.43
CA ASP A 88 -3.29 -9.43 7.09
C ASP A 88 -1.99 -8.99 6.41
N ARG A 89 -2.08 -8.49 5.16
CA ARG A 89 -0.94 -8.01 4.39
C ARG A 89 -1.13 -6.57 3.92
N LYS A 90 -0.09 -5.78 4.14
CA LYS A 90 0.05 -4.48 3.48
C LYS A 90 0.26 -4.69 1.99
N ALA A 91 -0.59 -4.09 1.17
CA ALA A 91 -0.44 -4.06 -0.29
C ALA A 91 0.87 -3.37 -0.71
N LEU A 92 1.38 -3.73 -1.89
CA LEU A 92 2.52 -3.05 -2.49
C LEU A 92 2.09 -1.67 -3.02
N SER A 93 2.99 -0.69 -2.89
CA SER A 93 2.78 0.62 -3.51
C SER A 93 2.86 0.53 -5.03
N HIS A 94 2.24 1.50 -5.72
CA HIS A 94 2.32 1.65 -7.18
C HIS A 94 3.78 1.66 -7.66
N ARG A 95 4.67 2.36 -6.94
CA ARG A 95 6.10 2.44 -7.27
C ARG A 95 6.77 1.06 -7.21
N GLN A 96 6.47 0.26 -6.20
CA GLN A 96 7.01 -1.09 -6.07
C GLN A 96 6.50 -1.99 -7.19
N LEU A 97 5.21 -1.94 -7.52
CA LEU A 97 4.64 -2.70 -8.63
C LEU A 97 5.27 -2.32 -9.97
N ALA A 98 5.42 -1.02 -10.25
CA ALA A 98 6.07 -0.53 -11.45
C ALA A 98 7.55 -0.97 -11.52
N GLN A 99 8.27 -0.92 -10.40
CA GLN A 99 9.65 -1.42 -10.32
C GLN A 99 9.73 -2.93 -10.63
N GLU A 100 8.83 -3.75 -10.08
CA GLU A 100 8.79 -5.19 -10.35
C GLU A 100 8.51 -5.46 -11.83
N GLN A 101 7.56 -4.74 -12.43
CA GLN A 101 7.25 -4.85 -13.87
C GLN A 101 8.45 -4.47 -14.74
N GLN A 102 9.18 -3.41 -14.36
CA GLN A 102 10.34 -2.94 -15.12
C GLN A 102 11.57 -3.84 -14.99
N THR A 103 11.84 -4.33 -13.78
CA THR A 103 13.06 -5.10 -13.47
C THR A 103 12.88 -6.61 -13.59
N GLY A 104 11.63 -7.09 -13.62
CA GLY A 104 11.27 -8.51 -13.53
C GLY A 104 11.59 -9.14 -12.17
N GLN A 105 12.07 -8.36 -11.19
CA GLN A 105 12.47 -8.86 -9.88
C GLN A 105 11.48 -8.41 -8.80
N PRO A 106 11.11 -9.30 -7.86
CA PRO A 106 10.23 -8.94 -6.75
C PRO A 106 10.92 -7.94 -5.82
N CYS A 107 10.17 -6.96 -5.33
CA CYS A 107 10.68 -5.98 -4.38
C CYS A 107 10.93 -6.62 -3.00
N VAL A 108 11.75 -5.97 -2.17
CA VAL A 108 12.13 -6.49 -0.84
C VAL A 108 10.91 -6.80 0.03
N GLN A 109 9.86 -5.98 -0.03
CA GLN A 109 8.62 -6.21 0.72
C GLN A 109 7.94 -7.51 0.31
N ARG A 110 7.84 -7.79 -1.00
CA ARG A 110 7.26 -9.05 -1.50
C ARG A 110 8.12 -10.25 -1.08
N GLN A 111 9.44 -10.14 -1.20
CA GLN A 111 10.37 -11.19 -0.76
C GLN A 111 10.21 -11.51 0.73
N LEU A 112 10.10 -10.48 1.58
CA LEU A 112 9.86 -10.65 3.01
C LEU A 112 8.50 -11.29 3.31
N GLN A 113 7.42 -10.80 2.68
CA GLN A 113 6.08 -11.37 2.86
C GLN A 113 6.06 -12.86 2.48
N SER A 114 6.53 -13.21 1.28
CA SER A 114 6.60 -14.62 0.84
C SER A 114 7.55 -15.47 1.70
N GLY A 115 8.63 -14.89 2.21
CA GLY A 115 9.54 -15.55 3.13
C GLY A 115 8.87 -15.89 4.46
N ILE A 116 8.17 -14.91 5.05
CA ILE A 116 7.41 -15.11 6.30
C ILE A 116 6.35 -16.19 6.07
N ASP A 117 5.59 -16.11 4.98
CA ASP A 117 4.52 -17.05 4.67
C ASP A 117 5.01 -18.50 4.55
N ALA A 118 6.22 -18.69 4.01
CA ALA A 118 6.82 -20.00 3.83
C ALA A 118 7.41 -20.58 5.13
N VAL A 119 7.79 -19.73 6.08
CA VAL A 119 8.54 -20.13 7.28
C VAL A 119 7.61 -20.23 8.49
N LEU A 120 6.74 -19.24 8.67
CA LEU A 120 5.92 -19.07 9.87
C LEU A 120 5.08 -20.30 10.26
N PRO A 121 4.43 -21.06 9.33
CA PRO A 121 3.62 -22.22 9.71
C PRO A 121 4.39 -23.34 10.42
N GLY A 122 5.71 -23.42 10.25
CA GLY A 122 6.57 -24.44 10.85
C GLY A 122 7.39 -23.95 12.04
N CYS A 123 7.19 -22.71 12.49
CA CYS A 123 7.96 -22.13 13.58
C CYS A 123 7.19 -22.15 14.89
N HIS A 124 7.85 -22.60 15.95
CA HIS A 124 7.35 -22.59 17.32
C HIS A 124 8.07 -21.55 18.19
N HIS A 125 9.18 -21.00 17.72
CA HIS A 125 9.88 -19.91 18.40
C HIS A 125 10.62 -18.97 17.43
N PHE A 126 11.02 -17.81 17.95
CA PHE A 126 11.66 -16.74 17.16
C PHE A 126 12.93 -17.19 16.41
N GLN A 127 13.76 -18.04 17.03
CA GLN A 127 15.00 -18.48 16.39
C GLN A 127 14.78 -19.28 15.09
N GLU A 128 13.79 -20.18 15.04
CA GLU A 128 13.43 -20.90 13.80
C GLU A 128 12.96 -19.93 12.70
N LEU A 129 12.20 -18.90 13.07
CA LEU A 129 11.76 -17.86 12.15
C LEU A 129 12.97 -17.08 11.59
N ALA A 130 13.90 -16.68 12.45
CA ALA A 130 15.09 -15.93 12.05
C ALA A 130 16.00 -16.76 11.12
N GLU A 131 16.22 -18.03 11.44
CA GLU A 131 17.00 -18.96 10.62
C GLU A 131 16.32 -19.20 9.26
N GLY A 132 15.02 -19.47 9.26
CA GLY A 132 14.25 -19.69 8.03
C GLY A 132 14.21 -18.47 7.10
N LEU A 133 14.05 -17.27 7.65
CA LEU A 133 14.10 -16.02 6.88
C LEU A 133 15.51 -15.73 6.36
N THR A 134 16.55 -15.97 7.15
CA THR A 134 17.94 -15.79 6.72
C THR A 134 18.27 -16.73 5.56
N ALA A 135 17.90 -18.00 5.64
CA ALA A 135 18.18 -18.96 4.57
C ALA A 135 17.46 -18.63 3.25
N ARG A 136 16.29 -17.98 3.31
CA ARG A 136 15.40 -17.79 2.14
C ARG A 136 15.41 -16.40 1.54
N VAL A 137 15.40 -15.37 2.38
CA VAL A 137 15.25 -13.98 1.95
C VAL A 137 16.61 -13.29 1.84
N PHE A 138 17.49 -13.55 2.79
CA PHE A 138 18.80 -12.92 2.84
C PHE A 138 19.87 -13.87 2.30
N LYS A 139 20.19 -13.76 1.00
CA LYS A 139 21.37 -14.47 0.49
C LYS A 139 22.59 -14.03 1.30
N PRO A 140 23.30 -14.93 2.01
CA PRO A 140 24.56 -14.56 2.62
C PRO A 140 25.46 -14.05 1.50
N LYS A 141 26.03 -12.85 1.66
CA LYS A 141 27.09 -12.38 0.76
C LYS A 141 28.16 -13.47 0.76
N SER A 142 28.44 -14.06 -0.40
CA SER A 142 29.54 -15.01 -0.54
C SER A 142 30.78 -14.41 0.10
N PRO A 143 31.53 -15.16 0.94
CA PRO A 143 32.79 -14.64 1.45
C PRO A 143 33.66 -14.34 0.22
N MET A 144 34.08 -13.08 0.06
CA MET A 144 35.02 -12.73 -1.00
C MET A 144 36.27 -13.59 -0.81
N ALA A 145 36.48 -14.57 -1.69
CA ALA A 145 37.72 -15.30 -1.76
C ALA A 145 38.81 -14.35 -2.27
N ILE A 146 39.49 -13.66 -1.36
CA ILE A 146 40.71 -12.91 -1.69
C ILE A 146 41.78 -13.95 -2.03
N ARG A 147 41.99 -14.19 -3.32
CA ARG A 147 43.04 -15.08 -3.82
C ARG A 147 44.31 -14.25 -4.01
N ILE A 148 45.20 -14.26 -3.02
CA ILE A 148 46.53 -13.65 -3.14
C ILE A 148 47.44 -14.63 -3.88
N SER A 149 47.65 -14.44 -5.17
CA SER A 149 48.73 -15.11 -5.91
C SER A 149 50.02 -14.31 -5.75
N ARG A 150 51.01 -14.85 -5.04
CA ARG A 150 52.38 -14.33 -5.06
C ARG A 150 53.11 -14.90 -6.28
N SER A 151 53.60 -14.05 -7.15
CA SER A 151 54.50 -14.42 -8.25
C SER A 151 55.87 -14.79 -7.68
N ALA A 152 56.34 -15.99 -7.99
CA ALA A 152 57.71 -16.40 -7.72
C ALA A 152 58.64 -15.96 -8.87
N SER A 153 59.70 -15.24 -8.53
CA SER A 153 60.94 -15.07 -9.32
C SER A 153 61.89 -14.21 -8.49
N ALA A 154 63.20 -14.43 -8.35
CA ALA A 154 64.11 -15.45 -8.85
C ALA A 154 65.36 -15.45 -7.93
N THR A 155 66.20 -16.44 -8.17
CA THR A 155 67.35 -17.00 -7.42
C THR A 155 68.58 -16.07 -7.28
N PRO A 156 69.72 -16.49 -6.68
CA PRO A 156 70.40 -15.77 -5.59
C PRO A 156 71.72 -15.12 -6.01
N ARG A 157 72.39 -14.39 -5.11
CA ARG A 157 73.84 -14.17 -5.19
C ARG A 157 74.53 -14.48 -3.87
N GLN A 158 75.46 -15.43 -3.95
CA GLN A 158 76.55 -15.65 -3.00
C GLN A 158 77.62 -14.57 -3.21
N GLY A 159 78.33 -14.23 -2.15
CA GLY A 159 79.47 -13.31 -2.12
C GLY A 159 79.53 -12.57 -0.81
#